data_AF-A0AAE3B834-F1
#
_entry.id   AF-A0AAE3B834-F1
#
_cell.length_a   1.000
_cell.length_b   1.000
_cell.length_c   1.000
_cell.angle_alpha   90.00
_cell.angle_beta   90.00
_cell.angle_gamma   90.00
#
_symmetry.space_group_name_H-M   'P 1'
#
loop_
_entity.id
_entity.type
_entity.pdbx_description
1 polymer ?
#
loop_
_entity_poly.entity_id
_entity_poly.type
_entity_poly.pdbx_seq_one_letter_code
_entity_poly.pdbx_strand_id
1 'polypeptide(L)'
;MDEKIKKYLGSAFYSAKWVERSNLVRLSATGLLPCSNYLAQLEKRPEKVVPPMWDFVFFAPDSCEKALKVFNENVVMMCSPGSTTIVVHDAAGIHEVAILETHAKRAETSDAHSVFAQFPRLDEGHQGCLIASADTLVSAYYYRAFGPAPLDDCKQFVTAHDPAKGRVLLAGGEVPWPLLA
;
A
#
# COMPACT_ATOMS: atom_id res chain seq x y z
N MET A 1 -23.32 -30.91 -1.20
CA MET A 1 -22.00 -31.57 -1.23
C MET A 1 -20.99 -30.45 -1.25
N ASP A 2 -20.09 -30.39 -0.28
CA ASP A 2 -19.05 -29.36 -0.25
C ASP A 2 -18.02 -29.66 -1.33
N GLU A 3 -17.83 -28.73 -2.26
CA GLU A 3 -16.86 -28.88 -3.34
C GLU A 3 -15.45 -28.75 -2.77
N LYS A 4 -14.58 -29.73 -3.05
CA LYS A 4 -13.20 -29.68 -2.61
C LYS A 4 -12.42 -28.73 -3.53
N ILE A 5 -11.88 -27.66 -2.96
CA ILE A 5 -11.02 -26.72 -3.66
C ILE A 5 -9.57 -27.09 -3.37
N LYS A 6 -8.80 -27.33 -4.44
CA LYS A 6 -7.37 -27.59 -4.35
C LYS A 6 -6.58 -26.32 -4.69
N LYS A 7 -5.41 -26.20 -4.06
CA LYS A 7 -4.48 -25.09 -4.24
C LYS A 7 -3.22 -25.61 -4.93
N TYR A 8 -2.78 -24.92 -5.98
CA TYR A 8 -1.51 -25.19 -6.66
C TYR A 8 -0.82 -23.88 -7.02
N LEU A 9 0.48 -23.92 -7.28
CA LEU A 9 1.16 -22.79 -7.89
C LEU A 9 0.66 -22.61 -9.34
N GLY A 10 0.34 -21.37 -9.70
CA GLY A 10 -0.01 -20.97 -11.05
C GLY A 10 1.19 -20.42 -11.80
N SER A 11 0.98 -19.92 -13.02
CA SER A 11 1.97 -19.10 -13.74
C SER A 11 1.29 -17.87 -14.33
N ALA A 12 2.01 -16.75 -14.36
CA ALA A 12 1.50 -15.49 -14.89
C ALA A 12 2.61 -14.62 -15.48
N PHE A 13 2.18 -13.57 -16.18
CA PHE A 13 3.04 -12.43 -16.51
C PHE A 13 2.94 -11.40 -15.40
N TYR A 14 4.09 -11.03 -14.83
CA TYR A 14 4.17 -10.11 -13.70
C TYR A 14 4.63 -8.72 -14.13
N SER A 15 4.10 -7.70 -13.48
CA SER A 15 4.64 -6.34 -13.55
C SER A 15 4.53 -5.68 -12.18
N ALA A 16 5.52 -4.88 -11.81
CA ALA A 16 5.53 -4.12 -10.58
C ALA A 16 5.75 -2.63 -10.86
N LYS A 17 4.98 -1.77 -10.21
CA LYS A 17 5.08 -0.31 -10.35
C LYS A 17 4.89 0.37 -9.00
N TRP A 18 5.65 1.43 -8.75
CA TRP A 18 5.38 2.30 -7.61
C TRP A 18 3.99 2.93 -7.73
N VAL A 19 3.24 2.93 -6.64
CA VAL A 19 2.02 3.73 -6.53
C VAL A 19 2.44 5.18 -6.39
N GLU A 20 1.82 6.07 -7.16
CA GLU A 20 2.22 7.48 -7.21
C GLU A 20 2.25 8.10 -5.81
N ARG A 21 3.35 8.83 -5.52
CA ARG A 21 3.56 9.58 -4.26
C ARG A 21 3.56 8.72 -2.98
N SER A 22 3.94 7.46 -3.10
CA SER A 22 3.82 6.48 -2.02
C SER A 22 5.00 5.48 -2.05
N ASN A 23 5.34 4.88 -0.90
CA ASN A 23 6.24 3.72 -0.78
C ASN A 23 5.49 2.39 -0.98
N LEU A 24 4.29 2.45 -1.55
CA LEU A 24 3.54 1.28 -1.95
C LEU A 24 3.95 0.86 -3.36
N VAL A 25 4.10 -0.44 -3.55
CA VAL A 25 4.30 -1.05 -4.86
C VAL A 25 3.05 -1.84 -5.20
N ARG A 26 2.54 -1.64 -6.42
CA ARG A 26 1.52 -2.48 -7.02
C ARG A 26 2.20 -3.59 -7.81
N LEU A 27 2.03 -4.83 -7.38
CA LEU A 27 2.34 -6.02 -8.17
C LEU A 27 1.07 -6.46 -8.91
N SER A 28 1.19 -6.73 -10.19
CA SER A 28 0.10 -7.23 -11.03
C SER A 28 0.51 -8.53 -11.69
N ALA A 29 -0.38 -9.50 -11.69
CA ALA A 29 -0.25 -10.80 -12.34
C ALA A 29 -1.37 -10.95 -13.38
N THR A 30 -1.00 -11.24 -14.62
CA THR A 30 -1.95 -11.39 -15.74
C THR A 30 -1.70 -12.68 -16.49
N GLY A 31 -2.77 -13.26 -17.03
CA GLY A 31 -2.65 -14.51 -17.78
C GLY A 31 -3.99 -15.15 -18.10
N LEU A 32 -3.94 -16.45 -18.36
CA LEU A 32 -5.10 -17.27 -18.69
C LEU A 32 -5.24 -18.42 -17.67
N LEU A 33 -6.45 -18.61 -17.17
CA LEU A 33 -6.84 -19.80 -16.42
C LEU A 33 -7.38 -20.87 -17.37
N PRO A 34 -7.09 -22.14 -17.13
CA PRO A 34 -7.54 -23.25 -17.98
C PRO A 34 -9.05 -23.52 -17.88
N CYS A 35 -9.69 -23.10 -16.78
CA CYS A 35 -11.12 -23.28 -16.54
C CYS A 35 -11.75 -21.97 -16.02
N SER A 36 -13.02 -21.71 -16.34
CA SER A 36 -13.71 -20.45 -15.99
C SER A 36 -13.97 -20.30 -14.49
N ASN A 37 -14.15 -21.43 -13.82
CA ASN A 37 -14.42 -21.51 -12.39
C ASN A 37 -13.15 -21.55 -11.53
N TYR A 38 -11.95 -21.48 -12.12
CA TYR A 38 -10.72 -21.32 -11.35
C TYR A 38 -10.57 -19.88 -10.87
N LEU A 39 -9.83 -19.71 -9.77
CA LEU A 39 -9.46 -18.41 -9.22
C LEU A 39 -7.94 -18.30 -9.17
N ALA A 40 -7.41 -17.15 -9.61
CA ALA A 40 -6.02 -16.79 -9.46
C ALA A 40 -5.87 -15.87 -8.25
N GLN A 41 -4.77 -15.99 -7.50
CA GLN A 41 -4.49 -15.11 -6.38
C GLN A 41 -3.00 -14.95 -6.15
N LEU A 42 -2.61 -13.77 -5.67
CA LEU A 42 -1.30 -13.51 -5.08
C LEU A 42 -1.42 -13.66 -3.56
N GLU A 43 -0.68 -14.60 -2.98
CA GLU A 43 -0.64 -14.83 -1.55
C GLU A 43 0.70 -14.41 -0.94
N LYS A 44 0.65 -13.68 0.17
CA LYS A 44 1.87 -13.25 0.87
C LYS A 44 2.47 -14.42 1.64
N ARG A 45 3.76 -14.64 1.46
CA ARG A 45 4.54 -15.62 2.20
C ARG A 45 4.95 -15.11 3.59
N PRO A 46 4.87 -15.95 4.64
CA PRO A 46 5.22 -15.54 6.00
C PRO A 46 6.73 -15.41 6.25
N GLU A 47 7.59 -16.04 5.44
CA GLU A 47 9.03 -16.17 5.74
C GLU A 47 9.82 -14.86 5.63
N LYS A 48 9.32 -13.87 4.88
CA LYS A 48 10.01 -12.59 4.71
C LYS A 48 9.03 -11.41 4.72
N VAL A 49 9.22 -10.51 5.68
CA VAL A 49 8.34 -9.34 5.87
C VAL A 49 8.69 -8.22 4.88
N VAL A 50 10.00 -7.99 4.62
CA VAL A 50 10.49 -6.90 3.75
C VAL A 50 11.78 -7.30 2.98
N PRO A 51 11.82 -7.20 1.63
CA PRO A 51 10.66 -7.07 0.75
C PRO A 51 9.76 -8.32 0.87
N PRO A 52 8.43 -8.16 0.77
CA PRO A 52 7.51 -9.28 0.85
C PRO A 52 7.74 -10.25 -0.32
N MET A 53 7.69 -11.54 -0.03
CA MET A 53 7.65 -12.61 -1.03
C MET A 53 6.20 -13.01 -1.28
N TRP A 54 5.89 -13.36 -2.52
CA TRP A 54 4.54 -13.74 -2.94
C TRP A 54 4.55 -15.10 -3.61
N ASP A 55 3.56 -15.93 -3.31
CA ASP A 55 3.23 -17.10 -4.12
C ASP A 55 2.09 -16.70 -5.05
N PHE A 56 2.20 -17.07 -6.33
CA PHE A 56 1.09 -16.99 -7.27
C PHE A 56 0.40 -18.34 -7.37
N VAL A 57 -0.87 -18.39 -6.97
CA VAL A 57 -1.61 -19.64 -6.77
C VAL A 57 -2.91 -19.68 -7.55
N PHE A 58 -3.27 -20.88 -7.97
CA PHE A 58 -4.59 -21.18 -8.51
C PHE A 58 -5.38 -21.99 -7.49
N PHE A 59 -6.61 -21.55 -7.24
CA PHE A 59 -7.64 -22.33 -6.57
C PHE A 59 -8.52 -22.96 -7.63
N ALA A 60 -8.55 -24.29 -7.61
CA ALA A 60 -9.27 -25.06 -8.60
C ALA A 60 -10.23 -26.02 -7.89
N PRO A 61 -11.52 -25.88 -8.18
CA PRO A 61 -12.49 -26.89 -7.80
C PRO A 61 -12.21 -28.23 -8.51
N ASP A 62 -12.77 -29.32 -7.98
CA ASP A 62 -12.66 -30.64 -8.60
C ASP A 62 -13.34 -30.70 -9.99
N SER A 63 -14.32 -29.84 -10.23
CA SER A 63 -14.95 -29.67 -11.54
C SER A 63 -14.23 -28.58 -12.35
N CYS A 64 -13.99 -28.82 -13.63
CA CYS A 64 -13.45 -27.82 -14.56
C CYS A 64 -14.52 -27.43 -15.57
N GLU A 65 -14.97 -26.18 -15.53
CA GLU A 65 -15.80 -25.60 -16.57
C GLU A 65 -14.91 -25.23 -17.77
N LYS A 66 -15.15 -25.90 -18.90
CA LYS A 66 -14.32 -25.79 -20.12
C LYS A 66 -14.50 -24.43 -20.80
N ALA A 67 -13.85 -23.41 -20.27
CA ALA A 67 -13.71 -22.10 -20.88
C ALA A 67 -12.42 -21.44 -20.37
N LEU A 68 -11.65 -20.84 -21.27
CA LEU A 68 -10.50 -20.05 -20.89
C LEU A 68 -10.98 -18.75 -20.24
N LYS A 69 -10.38 -18.39 -19.11
CA LYS A 69 -10.68 -17.15 -18.39
C LYS A 69 -9.43 -16.30 -18.26
N VAL A 70 -9.48 -15.07 -18.78
CA VAL A 70 -8.44 -14.07 -18.53
C VAL A 70 -8.53 -13.62 -17.08
N PHE A 71 -7.39 -13.49 -16.41
CA PHE A 71 -7.32 -12.89 -15.07
C PHE A 71 -6.37 -11.69 -15.04
N ASN A 72 -6.61 -10.79 -14.09
CA ASN A 72 -5.76 -9.65 -13.79
C ASN A 72 -5.82 -9.39 -12.29
N GLU A 73 -4.92 -10.04 -11.56
CA GLU A 73 -4.82 -9.92 -10.12
C GLU A 73 -3.80 -8.85 -9.75
N ASN A 74 -4.11 -8.09 -8.71
CA ASN A 74 -3.21 -7.06 -8.23
C ASN A 74 -3.21 -6.99 -6.70
N VAL A 75 -2.03 -6.74 -6.15
CA VAL A 75 -1.82 -6.49 -4.73
C VAL A 75 -0.98 -5.24 -4.55
N VAL A 76 -1.32 -4.47 -3.53
CA VAL A 76 -0.57 -3.26 -3.15
C VAL A 76 0.12 -3.57 -1.82
N MET A 77 1.41 -3.31 -1.76
CA MET A 77 2.23 -3.65 -0.60
C MET A 77 3.21 -2.54 -0.26
N MET A 78 3.60 -2.45 1.00
CA MET A 78 4.66 -1.56 1.43
C MET A 78 6.03 -2.20 1.13
N CYS A 79 6.89 -1.47 0.44
CA CYS A 79 8.28 -1.85 0.20
C CYS A 79 9.21 -0.82 0.84
N SER A 80 10.44 -1.22 1.18
CA SER A 80 11.46 -0.26 1.63
C SER A 80 11.75 0.75 0.53
N PRO A 81 11.95 2.04 0.86
CA PRO A 81 12.44 3.03 -0.10
C PRO A 81 13.70 2.52 -0.81
N GLY A 82 13.74 2.62 -2.15
CA GLY A 82 14.86 2.15 -2.96
C GLY A 82 14.83 0.65 -3.32
N SER A 83 13.79 -0.10 -2.94
CA SER A 83 13.59 -1.46 -3.44
C SER A 83 13.46 -1.43 -4.97
N THR A 84 14.24 -2.26 -5.67
CA THR A 84 14.23 -2.33 -7.14
C THR A 84 13.51 -3.56 -7.67
N THR A 85 13.28 -4.58 -6.84
CA THR A 85 12.67 -5.85 -7.25
C THR A 85 11.70 -6.39 -6.20
N ILE A 86 10.73 -7.20 -6.66
CA ILE A 86 9.84 -8.04 -5.85
C ILE A 86 10.05 -9.49 -6.27
N VAL A 87 10.07 -10.41 -5.31
CA VAL A 87 10.19 -11.84 -5.59
C VAL A 87 8.81 -12.50 -5.62
N VAL A 88 8.51 -13.19 -6.72
CA VAL A 88 7.29 -13.98 -6.90
C VAL A 88 7.68 -15.44 -7.15
N HIS A 89 7.04 -16.35 -6.43
CA HIS A 89 7.16 -17.79 -6.61
C HIS A 89 5.93 -18.31 -7.32
N ASP A 90 6.14 -19.12 -8.35
CA ASP A 90 5.07 -19.67 -9.16
C ASP A 90 5.44 -21.08 -9.64
N ALA A 91 4.64 -21.69 -10.52
CA ALA A 91 4.87 -23.04 -11.02
C ALA A 91 6.14 -23.18 -11.88
N ALA A 92 6.65 -22.09 -12.46
CA ALA A 92 7.88 -22.04 -13.23
C ALA A 92 9.12 -21.75 -12.37
N GLY A 93 8.94 -21.29 -11.13
CA GLY A 93 10.02 -21.15 -10.15
C GLY A 93 10.00 -19.80 -9.45
N ILE A 94 11.19 -19.20 -9.32
CA ILE A 94 11.38 -17.92 -8.63
C ILE A 94 11.58 -16.83 -9.68
N HIS A 95 10.78 -15.77 -9.59
CA HIS A 95 10.79 -14.62 -10.49
C HIS A 95 11.16 -13.35 -9.74
N GLU A 96 12.21 -12.67 -10.18
CA GLU A 96 12.55 -11.32 -9.73
C GLU A 96 11.87 -10.29 -10.66
N VAL A 97 10.84 -9.64 -10.15
CA VAL A 97 10.03 -8.66 -10.89
C VAL A 97 10.57 -7.27 -10.62
N ALA A 98 11.13 -6.61 -11.64
CA ALA A 98 11.62 -5.25 -11.52
C ALA A 98 10.47 -4.27 -11.22
N ILE A 99 10.67 -3.40 -10.23
CA ILE A 99 9.74 -2.33 -9.88
C ILE A 99 10.03 -1.15 -10.81
N LEU A 100 9.12 -0.90 -11.74
CA LEU A 100 9.25 0.22 -12.66
C LEU A 100 8.97 1.52 -11.90
N GLU A 101 9.86 2.50 -12.08
CA GLU A 101 9.59 3.87 -11.67
C GLU A 101 8.42 4.43 -12.47
N THR A 102 7.36 4.77 -11.77
CA THR A 102 6.33 5.62 -12.34
C THR A 102 6.94 7.02 -12.32
N HIS A 103 7.44 7.50 -13.46
CA HIS A 103 7.93 8.88 -13.64
C HIS A 103 6.80 9.93 -13.50
N ALA A 104 5.81 9.70 -12.64
CA ALA A 104 5.17 10.79 -11.94
C ALA A 104 6.28 11.41 -11.12
N LYS A 105 6.93 12.44 -11.72
CA LYS A 105 7.85 13.36 -11.04
C LYS A 105 7.38 13.44 -9.61
N ARG A 106 8.24 13.02 -8.66
CA ARG A 106 8.12 13.41 -7.26
C ARG A 106 7.77 14.89 -7.33
N ALA A 107 6.50 15.23 -7.13
CA ALA A 107 6.10 16.62 -7.20
C ALA A 107 7.08 17.29 -6.26
N GLU A 108 7.76 18.34 -6.75
CA GLU A 108 8.57 19.21 -5.91
C GLU A 108 7.84 19.29 -4.58
N THR A 109 8.49 18.82 -3.52
CA THR A 109 7.92 18.83 -2.17
C THR A 109 7.22 20.15 -2.04
N SER A 110 5.89 20.15 -1.97
CA SER A 110 5.16 21.40 -1.86
C SER A 110 5.74 22.11 -0.65
N ASP A 111 6.36 23.28 -0.85
CA ASP A 111 6.91 24.06 0.27
C ASP A 111 5.82 24.36 1.31
N ALA A 112 4.55 24.25 0.90
CA ALA A 112 3.40 24.26 1.77
C ALA A 112 3.13 22.89 2.43
N HIS A 113 3.02 22.92 3.75
CA HIS A 113 2.68 21.83 4.64
C HIS A 113 1.28 22.05 5.23
N SER A 114 0.64 20.98 5.71
CA SER A 114 -0.61 21.05 6.48
C SER A 114 -0.47 20.35 7.82
N VAL A 115 -1.20 20.84 8.82
CA VAL A 115 -1.33 20.18 10.12
C VAL A 115 -2.61 19.36 10.10
N PHE A 116 -2.48 18.08 10.41
CA PHE A 116 -3.57 17.14 10.55
C PHE A 116 -3.71 16.73 12.01
N ALA A 117 -4.90 16.88 12.59
CA ALA A 117 -5.19 16.46 13.97
C ALA A 117 -6.07 15.21 13.95
N GLN A 118 -5.95 14.36 14.98
CA GLN A 118 -6.90 13.26 15.15
C GLN A 118 -8.28 13.83 15.49
N PHE A 119 -9.35 13.18 15.04
CA PHE A 119 -10.71 13.58 15.42
C PHE A 119 -10.82 13.74 16.94
N PRO A 120 -11.33 14.89 17.43
CA PRO A 120 -11.35 15.16 18.85
C PRO A 120 -12.28 14.17 19.55
N ARG A 121 -11.88 13.73 20.74
CA ARG A 121 -12.83 13.21 21.73
C ARG A 121 -13.55 14.42 22.31
N LEU A 122 -14.86 14.32 22.53
CA LEU A 122 -15.70 15.42 22.99
C LEU A 122 -15.00 16.20 24.12
N ASP A 123 -14.87 17.52 23.93
CA ASP A 123 -14.29 18.52 24.85
C ASP A 123 -12.76 18.58 24.97
N GLU A 124 -12.02 17.77 24.23
CA GLU A 124 -10.57 17.88 24.13
C GLU A 124 -10.22 18.52 22.77
N GLY A 125 -9.43 19.60 22.78
CA GLY A 125 -9.05 20.34 21.56
C GLY A 125 -8.23 19.51 20.54
N HIS A 126 -7.42 20.16 19.72
CA HIS A 126 -6.57 19.42 18.76
C HIS A 126 -5.58 18.52 19.50
N GLN A 127 -5.59 17.22 19.18
CA GLN A 127 -4.66 16.24 19.74
C GLN A 127 -4.01 15.42 18.63
N GLY A 128 -2.80 14.92 18.93
CA GLY A 128 -2.08 14.01 18.05
C GLY A 128 -1.73 14.65 16.71
N CYS A 129 -1.33 15.93 16.73
CA CYS A 129 -1.07 16.68 15.52
C CYS A 129 0.09 16.10 14.71
N LEU A 130 -0.10 16.04 13.39
CA LEU A 130 0.86 15.60 12.39
C LEU A 130 1.10 16.72 11.39
N ILE A 131 2.36 17.05 11.09
CA ILE A 131 2.70 17.97 10.01
C ILE A 131 3.14 17.13 8.80
N ALA A 132 2.47 17.30 7.67
CA ALA A 132 2.80 16.61 6.42
C ALA A 132 2.72 17.59 5.23
N SER A 133 3.19 17.15 4.05
CA SER A 133 3.04 17.94 2.82
C SER A 133 1.56 18.20 2.53
N ALA A 134 1.23 19.34 1.91
CA ALA A 134 -0.15 19.69 1.59
C ALA A 134 -0.87 18.67 0.69
N ASP A 135 -0.12 17.87 -0.08
CA ASP A 135 -0.62 16.82 -0.95
C ASP A 135 -0.54 15.40 -0.35
N THR A 136 -0.08 15.28 0.91
CA THR A 136 -0.04 13.99 1.61
C THR A 136 -1.45 13.46 1.83
N LEU A 137 -1.68 12.20 1.43
CA LEU A 137 -2.89 11.46 1.79
C LEU A 137 -2.77 11.00 3.25
N VAL A 138 -3.73 11.40 4.08
CA VAL A 138 -3.81 11.01 5.49
C VAL A 138 -4.96 10.04 5.72
N SER A 139 -4.84 9.19 6.75
CA SER A 139 -5.91 8.27 7.14
C SER A 139 -7.17 9.04 7.55
N ALA A 140 -8.35 8.45 7.36
CA ALA A 140 -9.64 9.05 7.68
C ALA A 140 -9.88 9.34 9.17
N TYR A 141 -8.97 8.93 10.06
CA TYR A 141 -8.98 9.31 11.48
C TYR A 141 -8.40 10.70 11.75
N TYR A 142 -7.81 11.32 10.73
CA TYR A 142 -7.26 12.67 10.79
C TYR A 142 -8.11 13.64 9.98
N TYR A 143 -8.21 14.87 10.47
CA TYR A 143 -8.74 16.01 9.69
C TYR A 143 -7.67 17.09 9.61
N ARG A 144 -7.73 17.90 8.55
CA ARG A 144 -6.84 19.05 8.40
C ARG A 144 -7.25 20.15 9.37
N ALA A 145 -6.39 20.45 10.33
CA ALA A 145 -6.58 21.49 11.34
C ALA A 145 -5.99 22.85 10.91
N PHE A 146 -4.89 22.84 10.14
CA PHE A 146 -4.21 24.07 9.66
C PHE A 146 -3.46 23.84 8.34
N GLY A 147 -3.14 24.92 7.63
CA GLY A 147 -2.47 24.90 6.32
C GLY A 147 -3.43 24.74 5.13
N PRO A 148 -2.92 24.74 3.88
CA PRO A 148 -1.50 24.71 3.49
C PRO A 148 -0.75 26.00 3.83
N ALA A 149 0.41 25.89 4.50
CA ALA A 149 1.25 27.02 4.95
C ALA A 149 2.74 26.63 5.01
N PRO A 150 3.69 27.57 5.08
CA PRO A 150 5.09 27.28 5.34
C PRO A 150 5.28 26.39 6.58
N LEU A 151 6.33 25.56 6.56
CA LEU A 151 6.60 24.60 7.64
C LEU A 151 6.66 25.24 9.03
N ASP A 152 7.24 26.45 9.12
CA ASP A 152 7.40 27.13 10.40
C ASP A 152 6.07 27.64 10.96
N ASP A 153 5.11 28.04 10.12
CA ASP A 153 3.76 28.41 10.54
C ASP A 153 3.00 27.18 11.07
N CYS A 154 3.15 26.03 10.42
CA CYS A 154 2.58 24.76 10.88
C CYS A 154 3.14 24.36 12.26
N LYS A 155 4.46 24.53 12.50
CA LYS A 155 5.07 24.28 13.82
C LYS A 155 4.56 25.22 14.89
N GLN A 156 4.37 26.50 14.56
CA GLN A 156 3.79 27.49 15.47
C GLN A 156 2.35 27.13 15.84
N PHE A 157 1.53 26.71 14.86
CA PHE A 157 0.16 26.27 15.10
C PHE A 157 0.11 25.10 16.10
N VAL A 158 0.90 24.04 15.87
CA VAL A 158 0.95 22.87 16.76
C VAL A 158 1.39 23.27 18.17
N THR A 159 2.39 24.15 18.28
CA THR A 159 2.88 24.64 19.59
C THR A 159 1.79 25.39 20.37
N ALA A 160 0.95 26.15 19.68
CA ALA A 160 -0.10 26.95 20.30
C ALA A 160 -1.38 26.17 20.63
N HIS A 161 -1.65 25.06 19.93
CA HIS A 161 -2.96 24.40 19.96
C HIS A 161 -2.94 22.90 20.35
N ASP A 162 -1.77 22.26 20.48
CA ASP A 162 -1.64 20.88 20.97
C ASP A 162 -1.07 20.88 22.41
N PRO A 163 -1.93 20.77 23.44
CA PRO A 163 -1.53 20.89 24.84
C PRO A 163 -0.66 19.71 25.32
N ALA A 164 -0.55 18.62 24.56
CA ALA A 164 0.18 17.41 24.95
C ALA A 164 1.70 17.45 24.66
N LYS A 165 2.27 18.61 24.27
CA LYS A 165 3.67 18.72 23.78
C LYS A 165 3.94 17.69 22.67
N GLY A 166 3.09 17.73 21.65
CA GLY A 166 3.04 16.82 20.53
C GLY A 166 4.42 16.45 19.99
N ARG A 167 4.68 15.15 19.88
CA ARG A 167 5.73 14.64 19.00
C ARG A 167 5.38 15.12 17.59
N VAL A 168 6.06 16.15 17.12
CA VAL A 168 6.01 16.55 15.71
C VAL A 168 6.60 15.39 14.91
N LEU A 169 5.74 14.49 14.46
CA LEU A 169 6.10 13.52 13.45
C LEU A 169 6.07 14.27 12.12
N LEU A 170 7.26 14.57 11.60
CA LEU A 170 7.40 14.92 10.19
C LEU A 170 7.19 13.62 9.42
N ALA A 171 5.95 13.36 9.01
CA ALA A 171 5.69 12.29 8.06
C ALA A 171 6.25 12.72 6.71
N GLY A 172 6.90 11.78 6.01
CA GLY A 172 7.14 11.95 4.57
C GLY A 172 5.81 11.95 3.80
N GLY A 173 5.84 11.61 2.51
CA GLY A 173 4.62 11.50 1.69
C GLY A 173 3.58 10.48 2.21
N GLU A 174 3.88 9.72 3.25
CA GLU A 174 2.99 8.72 3.85
C GLU A 174 2.92 8.88 5.37
N VAL A 175 1.70 8.90 5.89
CA VAL A 175 1.43 8.77 7.33
C VAL A 175 1.40 7.29 7.68
N PRO A 176 2.06 6.83 8.75
CA PRO A 176 1.92 5.45 9.20
C PRO A 176 0.44 5.15 9.46
N TRP A 177 -0.07 4.11 8.79
CA TRP A 177 -1.37 3.53 9.14
C TRP A 177 -1.39 3.22 10.64
N PRO A 178 -2.53 3.39 11.34
CA PRO A 178 -2.62 2.92 12.72
C PRO A 178 -2.24 1.44 12.72
N LEU A 179 -1.08 1.13 13.32
CA LEU A 179 -0.82 -0.21 13.80
C LEU A 179 -1.96 -0.45 14.79
N LEU A 180 -2.89 -1.33 14.43
CA LEU A 180 -3.88 -1.84 15.36
C LEU A 180 -3.08 -2.37 16.56
N ALA A 181 -3.10 -1.63 17.66
CA ALA A 181 -2.59 -2.05 18.95
C ALA A 181 -3.62 -2.95 19.63
#